data_AF-A0A1B2Z9A8-F1
#
_entry.id   AF-A0A1B2Z9A8-F1
#
_cell.length_a   1.000
_cell.length_b   1.000
_cell.length_c   1.000
_cell.angle_alpha   90.00
_cell.angle_beta   90.00
_cell.angle_gamma   90.00
#
_symmetry.space_group_name_H-M   'P 1'
#
loop_
_entity.id
_entity.type
_entity.pdbx_description
1 polymer ?
#
loop_
_entity_poly.entity_id
_entity_poly.type
_entity_poly.pdbx_seq_one_letter_code
_entity_poly.pdbx_strand_id
1 'polypeptide(L)'
;MEELHKNLIKKLIKRYGKFNEVNNKFESTSNSKIARDLFYSDSQFSRLINNTASEGEFKRALGNIQRLLDLDALKNQASLPIKNTNIGTQLKRKILFFAVGALFPLIVFGAAYLFTASSSENTEVLATETRYEMLKWGFENNFIQPYVKLKELPKDCDYPCYKYQGKWRLKSEYKIPFYRERNGFHYLAKEAVMYARCMEERDDSGKSFEGYEYQKHEIWYDKREYPIDSFLTKGSNTEIRKSYNLSDLNKNKNFVKIAFVHTFFRTEFEIDSSLISRSGKALGRDIEFVDDDILQSKLPDDNSLNSLKDEIKAISANRLEDYSKPINCKPAIAPDLNFNLVAEGDEMSYNCYFSIGNFVVNYNKTYVFKDQYINNYCR
;
A
#
# COMPACT_ATOMS: atom_id res chain seq x y z
N MET A 1 -34.83 -19.26 3.65
CA MET A 1 -34.17 -18.47 4.72
C MET A 1 -33.76 -19.34 5.90
N GLU A 2 -34.68 -20.04 6.57
CA GLU A 2 -34.37 -20.90 7.72
C GLU A 2 -33.36 -22.02 7.41
N GLU A 3 -33.44 -22.63 6.23
CA GLU A 3 -32.49 -23.65 5.78
C GLU A 3 -31.06 -23.09 5.61
N LEU A 4 -30.93 -21.87 5.08
CA LEU A 4 -29.63 -21.20 4.90
C LEU A 4 -29.00 -20.83 6.24
N HIS A 5 -29.82 -20.36 7.19
CA HIS A 5 -29.39 -20.08 8.56
C HIS A 5 -28.91 -21.36 9.27
N LYS A 6 -29.69 -22.45 9.23
CA LYS A 6 -29.28 -23.75 9.78
C LYS A 6 -27.97 -24.27 9.17
N ASN A 7 -27.82 -24.15 7.85
CA ASN A 7 -26.59 -24.53 7.16
C ASN A 7 -25.38 -23.67 7.57
N LEU A 8 -25.60 -22.38 7.78
CA LEU A 8 -24.55 -21.47 8.26
C LEU A 8 -24.11 -21.86 9.67
N ILE A 9 -25.06 -22.01 10.61
CA ILE A 9 -24.76 -22.42 11.99
C ILE A 9 -24.03 -23.76 12.02
N LYS A 10 -24.45 -24.75 11.23
CA LYS A 10 -23.78 -26.06 11.12
C LYS A 10 -22.32 -25.94 10.69
N LYS A 11 -22.00 -25.11 9.70
CA LYS A 11 -20.61 -24.90 9.25
C LYS A 11 -19.79 -24.11 10.27
N LEU A 12 -20.39 -23.14 10.94
CA LEU A 12 -19.73 -22.40 12.01
C LEU A 12 -19.42 -23.32 13.20
N ILE A 13 -20.33 -24.23 13.57
CA ILE A 13 -20.08 -25.24 14.60
C ILE A 13 -18.89 -26.12 14.24
N LYS A 14 -18.78 -26.52 12.96
CA LYS A 14 -17.66 -27.35 12.48
C LYS A 14 -16.29 -26.69 12.71
N ARG A 15 -16.19 -25.37 12.61
CA ARG A 15 -14.91 -24.63 12.77
C ARG A 15 -14.70 -24.08 14.17
N TYR A 16 -15.74 -23.48 14.76
CA TYR A 16 -15.66 -22.71 16.01
C TYR A 16 -16.22 -23.46 17.22
N GLY A 17 -16.74 -24.68 17.05
CA GLY A 17 -17.22 -25.51 18.16
C GLY A 17 -18.64 -25.19 18.59
N LYS A 18 -18.98 -25.48 19.85
CA LYS A 18 -20.37 -25.53 20.32
C LYS A 18 -21.07 -24.16 20.27
N PHE A 19 -22.29 -24.16 19.71
CA PHE A 19 -23.18 -23.00 19.63
C PHE A 19 -24.25 -23.06 20.73
N ASN A 20 -24.47 -21.95 21.41
CA ASN A 20 -25.52 -21.77 22.40
C ASN A 20 -26.71 -21.05 21.74
N GLU A 21 -27.79 -21.79 21.52
CA GLU A 21 -29.00 -21.30 20.86
C GLU A 21 -29.81 -20.30 21.71
N VAL A 22 -29.67 -20.34 23.05
CA VAL A 22 -30.39 -19.43 23.96
C VAL A 22 -29.86 -17.99 23.81
N ASN A 23 -28.54 -17.86 23.68
CA ASN A 23 -27.86 -16.56 23.64
C ASN A 23 -27.27 -16.21 22.27
N ASN A 24 -27.47 -17.07 21.27
CA ASN A 24 -26.96 -16.91 19.92
C ASN A 24 -25.45 -16.63 19.87
N LYS A 25 -24.66 -17.41 20.61
CA LYS A 25 -23.20 -17.23 20.77
C LYS A 25 -22.45 -18.56 20.74
N PHE A 26 -21.18 -18.52 20.33
CA PHE A 26 -20.27 -19.67 20.43
C PHE A 26 -19.54 -19.67 21.78
N GLU A 27 -19.38 -20.85 22.38
CA GLU A 27 -18.82 -20.98 23.73
C GLU A 27 -17.32 -20.70 23.78
N SER A 28 -16.57 -21.08 22.74
CA SER A 28 -15.11 -20.97 22.69
C SER A 28 -14.59 -19.73 21.96
N THR A 29 -15.45 -19.06 21.18
CA THR A 29 -15.05 -17.99 20.26
C THR A 29 -16.08 -16.87 20.28
N SER A 30 -15.64 -15.63 20.46
CA SER A 30 -16.57 -14.48 20.48
C SER A 30 -17.17 -14.23 19.09
N ASN A 31 -18.44 -13.80 19.05
CA ASN A 31 -19.12 -13.46 17.81
C ASN A 31 -18.37 -12.39 17.00
N SER A 32 -17.74 -11.41 17.66
CA SER A 32 -16.92 -10.39 16.99
C SER A 32 -15.68 -10.99 16.32
N LYS A 33 -15.07 -12.04 16.90
CA LYS A 33 -13.96 -12.75 16.25
C LYS A 33 -14.44 -13.51 15.02
N ILE A 34 -15.55 -14.22 15.14
CA ILE A 34 -16.16 -14.96 14.01
C ILE A 34 -16.59 -13.99 12.89
N ALA A 35 -17.14 -12.82 13.24
CA ALA A 35 -17.51 -11.77 12.30
C ALA A 35 -16.30 -11.35 11.46
N ARG A 36 -15.17 -11.05 12.11
CA ARG A 36 -13.92 -10.69 11.44
C ARG A 36 -13.38 -11.81 10.55
N ASP A 37 -13.37 -13.05 11.04
CA ASP A 37 -12.91 -14.21 10.26
C ASP A 37 -13.73 -14.40 8.98
N LEU A 38 -15.02 -14.04 9.02
CA LEU A 38 -15.95 -14.10 7.88
C LEU A 38 -16.04 -12.80 7.06
N PHE A 39 -15.25 -11.77 7.35
CA PHE A 39 -15.28 -10.47 6.68
C PHE A 39 -16.60 -9.70 6.83
N TYR A 40 -17.19 -9.76 8.03
CA TYR A 40 -18.40 -9.01 8.41
C TYR A 40 -18.12 -8.05 9.57
N SER A 41 -18.87 -6.96 9.64
CA SER A 41 -18.97 -6.17 10.88
C SER A 41 -19.75 -6.93 11.96
N ASP A 42 -19.54 -6.57 13.23
CA ASP A 42 -20.28 -7.15 14.35
C ASP A 42 -21.81 -7.01 14.18
N SER A 43 -22.27 -5.89 13.61
CA SER A 43 -23.68 -5.64 13.33
C SER A 43 -24.24 -6.53 12.20
N GLN A 44 -23.48 -6.75 11.13
CA GLN A 44 -23.89 -7.64 10.04
C GLN A 44 -23.88 -9.11 10.48
N PHE A 45 -22.86 -9.52 11.24
CA PHE A 45 -22.79 -10.87 11.79
C PHE A 45 -23.89 -11.14 12.81
N SER A 46 -24.26 -10.14 13.62
CA SER A 46 -25.42 -10.22 14.50
C SER A 46 -26.71 -10.52 13.74
N ARG A 47 -26.93 -9.91 12.56
CA ARG A 47 -28.09 -10.19 11.71
C ARG A 47 -28.06 -11.62 11.15
N LEU A 48 -26.88 -12.11 10.76
CA LEU A 48 -26.71 -13.49 10.28
C LEU A 48 -27.02 -14.51 11.37
N ILE A 49 -26.51 -14.28 12.58
CA ILE A 49 -26.71 -15.19 13.71
C ILE A 49 -28.15 -15.17 14.22
N ASN A 50 -28.81 -14.00 14.22
CA ASN A 50 -30.20 -13.86 14.65
C ASN A 50 -31.26 -14.16 13.56
N ASN A 51 -30.85 -14.70 12.41
CA ASN A 51 -31.76 -15.02 11.29
C ASN A 51 -32.53 -13.83 10.69
N THR A 52 -31.95 -12.62 10.71
CA THR A 52 -32.55 -11.38 10.16
C THR A 52 -31.77 -10.80 8.98
N ALA A 53 -30.75 -11.51 8.50
CA ALA A 53 -30.01 -11.18 7.29
C ALA A 53 -30.81 -11.53 6.02
N SER A 54 -30.46 -10.90 4.89
CA SER A 54 -31.03 -11.23 3.58
C SER A 54 -30.48 -12.56 3.03
N GLU A 55 -31.16 -13.14 2.04
CA GLU A 55 -30.71 -14.38 1.40
C GLU A 55 -29.30 -14.26 0.80
N GLY A 56 -29.00 -13.12 0.16
CA GLY A 56 -27.68 -12.84 -0.40
C GLY A 56 -26.58 -12.75 0.67
N GLU A 57 -26.90 -12.19 1.84
CA GLU A 57 -25.99 -12.17 2.98
C GLU A 57 -25.69 -13.58 3.50
N PHE A 58 -26.70 -14.47 3.59
CA PHE A 58 -26.49 -15.86 3.97
C PHE A 58 -25.65 -16.65 2.98
N LYS A 59 -25.92 -16.50 1.67
CA LYS A 59 -25.15 -17.16 0.61
C LYS A 59 -23.67 -16.76 0.65
N ARG A 60 -23.39 -15.46 0.86
CA ARG A 60 -22.02 -14.96 1.03
C ARG A 60 -21.36 -15.50 2.29
N ALA A 61 -22.06 -15.51 3.42
CA ALA A 61 -21.54 -16.05 4.68
C ALA A 61 -21.21 -17.54 4.58
N LEU A 62 -22.06 -18.32 3.88
CA LEU A 62 -21.84 -19.74 3.59
C LEU A 62 -20.59 -19.99 2.73
N GLY A 63 -20.35 -19.14 1.72
CA GLY A 63 -19.14 -19.20 0.92
C GLY A 63 -17.88 -18.89 1.75
N ASN A 64 -17.94 -17.85 2.59
CA ASN A 64 -16.81 -17.44 3.43
C ASN A 64 -16.42 -18.52 4.44
N ILE A 65 -17.38 -19.12 5.15
CA ILE A 65 -17.08 -20.21 6.10
C ILE A 65 -16.61 -21.49 5.40
N GLN A 66 -17.10 -21.78 4.18
CA GLN A 66 -16.61 -22.92 3.41
C GLN A 66 -15.14 -22.75 3.05
N ARG A 67 -14.75 -21.58 2.54
CA ARG A 67 -13.35 -21.26 2.22
C ARG A 67 -12.43 -21.45 3.43
N LEU A 68 -12.88 -21.01 4.60
CA LEU A 68 -12.17 -21.20 5.85
C LEU A 68 -11.97 -22.68 6.20
N LEU A 69 -13.03 -23.49 6.10
CA LEU A 69 -12.95 -24.94 6.33
C LEU A 69 -12.01 -25.65 5.34
N ASP A 70 -11.98 -25.21 4.09
CA ASP A 70 -11.09 -25.78 3.06
C ASP A 70 -9.62 -25.45 3.36
N LEU A 71 -9.34 -24.24 3.84
CA LEU A 71 -8.00 -23.85 4.29
C LEU A 71 -7.52 -24.69 5.49
N ASP A 72 -8.39 -25.02 6.44
CA ASP A 72 -8.04 -25.90 7.56
C ASP A 72 -7.70 -27.31 7.07
N ALA A 73 -8.45 -27.83 6.10
CA ALA A 73 -8.20 -29.15 5.53
C ALA A 73 -6.83 -29.23 4.82
N LEU A 74 -6.46 -28.19 4.08
CA LEU A 74 -5.16 -28.10 3.41
C LEU A 74 -4.00 -28.01 4.41
N LYS A 75 -4.15 -27.23 5.48
CA LYS A 75 -3.13 -27.13 6.54
C LYS A 75 -2.89 -28.47 7.24
N ASN A 76 -3.95 -29.25 7.44
CA ASN A 76 -3.85 -30.58 8.06
C ASN A 76 -3.26 -31.66 7.13
N GLN A 77 -3.22 -31.44 5.81
CA GLN A 77 -2.59 -32.34 4.85
C GLN A 77 -1.09 -32.08 4.67
N ALA A 78 -0.60 -30.88 4.99
CA ALA A 78 0.79 -30.47 4.79
C ALA A 78 1.75 -30.86 5.94
N SER A 79 1.24 -31.37 7.06
CA SER A 79 2.05 -31.80 8.21
C SER A 79 2.50 -33.27 8.08
N LEU A 80 3.47 -33.55 7.20
CA LEU A 80 4.22 -34.81 7.22
C LEU A 80 5.42 -34.71 8.19
N PRO A 81 5.59 -35.65 9.14
CA PRO A 81 6.74 -35.66 10.03
C PRO A 81 7.97 -36.25 9.33
N ILE A 82 9.08 -35.52 9.34
CA ILE A 82 10.38 -35.98 8.85
C ILE A 82 10.91 -37.08 9.80
N LYS A 83 11.04 -38.29 9.28
CA LYS A 83 11.56 -39.47 10.01
C LYS A 83 13.08 -39.49 9.90
N ASN A 84 13.78 -39.16 10.99
CA ASN A 84 15.23 -39.32 11.07
C ASN A 84 15.61 -40.80 11.08
N THR A 85 16.33 -41.25 10.05
CA THR A 85 16.99 -42.56 10.03
C THR A 85 18.43 -42.42 10.51
N ASN A 86 18.72 -42.97 11.70
CA ASN A 86 20.07 -43.18 12.20
C ASN A 86 20.80 -44.21 11.31
N ILE A 87 21.95 -43.83 10.77
CA ILE A 87 22.84 -44.73 10.02
C ILE A 87 23.86 -45.31 11.00
N GLY A 88 23.88 -46.64 11.06
CA GLY A 88 24.75 -47.44 11.91
C GLY A 88 26.23 -47.34 11.56
N THR A 89 27.02 -47.56 12.60
CA THR A 89 28.48 -47.54 12.64
C THR A 89 29.11 -48.83 12.10
N GLN A 90 30.38 -48.71 11.74
CA GLN A 90 31.41 -49.74 11.57
C GLN A 90 31.49 -50.50 10.23
N LEU A 91 32.35 -50.02 9.33
CA LEU A 91 33.46 -50.84 8.80
C LEU A 91 34.52 -50.00 8.07
N LYS A 92 35.80 -50.36 8.29
CA LYS A 92 37.01 -49.99 7.50
C LYS A 92 37.74 -48.70 7.87
N ARG A 93 38.04 -48.63 9.16
CA ARG A 93 39.21 -47.97 9.79
C ARG A 93 40.53 -48.51 9.19
N LYS A 94 40.92 -48.05 8.00
CA LYS A 94 42.31 -48.07 7.46
C LYS A 94 42.49 -47.32 6.12
N ILE A 95 41.41 -46.95 5.43
CA ILE A 95 41.46 -46.07 4.23
C ILE A 95 41.26 -44.58 4.61
N LEU A 96 40.75 -44.33 5.83
CA LEU A 96 40.44 -42.99 6.35
C LEU A 96 41.68 -42.09 6.52
N PHE A 97 42.87 -42.63 6.78
CA PHE A 97 44.05 -41.78 7.06
C PHE A 97 44.68 -41.14 5.82
N PHE A 98 44.51 -41.73 4.63
CA PHE A 98 44.99 -41.12 3.38
C PHE A 98 43.95 -40.20 2.73
N ALA A 99 42.65 -40.50 2.89
CA ALA A 99 41.59 -39.61 2.45
C ALA A 99 41.48 -38.34 3.30
N VAL A 100 41.78 -38.42 4.61
CA VAL A 100 41.71 -37.26 5.52
C VAL A 100 42.84 -36.26 5.26
N GLY A 101 44.03 -36.67 4.80
CA GLY A 101 45.12 -35.73 4.49
C GLY A 101 44.86 -34.82 3.27
N ALA A 102 44.15 -35.34 2.26
CA ALA A 102 43.74 -34.57 1.08
C ALA A 102 42.39 -33.86 1.24
N LEU A 103 41.47 -34.40 2.06
CA LEU A 103 40.21 -33.71 2.37
C LEU A 103 40.36 -32.64 3.47
N PHE A 104 41.38 -32.67 4.34
CA PHE A 104 41.51 -31.64 5.38
C PHE A 104 41.65 -30.22 4.83
N PRO A 105 42.50 -29.93 3.81
CA PRO A 105 42.54 -28.59 3.24
C PRO A 105 41.24 -28.25 2.49
N LEU A 106 40.56 -29.22 1.87
CA LEU A 106 39.27 -29.01 1.18
C LEU A 106 38.09 -28.81 2.14
N ILE A 107 38.10 -29.42 3.32
CA ILE A 107 37.12 -29.22 4.38
C ILE A 107 37.43 -27.93 5.14
N VAL A 108 38.70 -27.56 5.34
CA VAL A 108 39.05 -26.28 5.98
C VAL A 108 38.81 -25.11 5.03
N PHE A 109 39.14 -25.22 3.74
CA PHE A 109 38.74 -24.23 2.73
C PHE A 109 37.23 -24.24 2.48
N GLY A 110 36.59 -25.41 2.47
CA GLY A 110 35.14 -25.54 2.32
C GLY A 110 34.37 -25.01 3.53
N ALA A 111 34.86 -25.22 4.74
CA ALA A 111 34.29 -24.69 5.98
C ALA A 111 34.60 -23.20 6.15
N ALA A 112 35.78 -22.73 5.76
CA ALA A 112 36.07 -21.29 5.70
C ALA A 112 35.19 -20.62 4.65
N TYR A 113 35.01 -21.23 3.47
CA TYR A 113 34.10 -20.77 2.44
C TYR A 113 32.64 -20.83 2.90
N LEU A 114 32.21 -21.83 3.68
CA LEU A 114 30.86 -21.92 4.26
C LEU A 114 30.67 -21.06 5.53
N PHE A 115 31.73 -20.60 6.19
CA PHE A 115 31.67 -19.62 7.28
C PHE A 115 31.77 -18.17 6.77
N THR A 116 32.44 -17.92 5.64
CA THR A 116 32.40 -16.61 4.96
C THR A 116 31.23 -16.50 3.97
N ALA A 117 30.77 -17.63 3.44
CA ALA A 117 29.52 -17.81 2.71
C ALA A 117 28.51 -18.55 3.58
N SER A 118 28.54 -18.30 4.90
CA SER A 118 27.35 -18.50 5.72
C SER A 118 26.37 -17.48 5.17
N SER A 119 25.62 -17.97 4.19
CA SER A 119 24.27 -17.59 3.88
C SER A 119 23.71 -16.98 5.14
N SER A 120 23.55 -15.66 5.11
CA SER A 120 22.23 -15.06 5.22
C SER A 120 21.22 -16.20 5.27
N GLU A 121 20.93 -16.69 6.48
CA GLU A 121 19.63 -17.25 6.71
C GLU A 121 18.73 -16.13 6.22
N ASN A 122 18.25 -16.29 4.99
CA ASN A 122 16.93 -15.83 4.65
C ASN A 122 16.04 -16.65 5.60
N THR A 123 16.04 -16.29 6.89
CA THR A 123 14.80 -15.95 7.53
C THR A 123 14.07 -15.20 6.43
N GLU A 124 13.08 -15.84 5.82
CA GLU A 124 11.94 -15.09 5.38
C GLU A 124 11.54 -14.31 6.63
N VAL A 125 12.16 -13.14 6.80
CA VAL A 125 11.57 -12.02 7.49
C VAL A 125 10.24 -11.99 6.80
N LEU A 126 9.23 -12.52 7.47
CA LEU A 126 7.85 -12.54 7.03
C LEU A 126 7.63 -11.12 6.52
N ALA A 127 7.66 -10.95 5.19
CA ALA A 127 8.02 -9.66 4.60
C ALA A 127 7.07 -8.67 5.22
N THR A 128 7.59 -7.76 6.04
CA THR A 128 6.77 -6.96 6.96
C THR A 128 5.71 -6.35 6.09
N GLU A 129 4.45 -6.80 6.21
CA GLU A 129 3.41 -6.49 5.22
C GLU A 129 3.37 -4.98 5.10
N THR A 130 3.89 -4.46 4.00
CA THR A 130 3.93 -3.02 3.82
C THR A 130 2.50 -2.58 3.62
N ARG A 131 2.13 -1.39 4.09
CA ARG A 131 0.76 -0.85 3.90
C ARG A 131 0.34 -0.91 2.41
N TYR A 132 1.30 -0.84 1.50
CA TYR A 132 1.13 -0.97 0.05
C TYR A 132 0.70 -2.36 -0.45
N GLU A 133 1.01 -3.46 0.27
CA GLU A 133 0.83 -4.83 -0.22
C GLU A 133 -0.63 -5.15 -0.56
N MET A 134 -1.62 -4.62 0.18
CA MET A 134 -3.03 -4.86 -0.13
C MET A 134 -3.42 -4.27 -1.50
N LEU A 135 -2.96 -3.04 -1.79
CA LEU A 135 -3.22 -2.41 -3.07
C LEU A 135 -2.50 -3.17 -4.20
N LYS A 136 -1.23 -3.51 -3.98
CA LYS A 136 -0.44 -4.30 -4.92
C LYS A 136 -1.11 -5.64 -5.22
N TRP A 137 -1.53 -6.36 -4.18
CA TRP A 137 -2.23 -7.62 -4.32
C TRP A 137 -3.49 -7.45 -5.17
N GLY A 138 -4.29 -6.41 -4.96
CA GLY A 138 -5.52 -6.17 -5.72
C GLY A 138 -5.36 -6.01 -7.25
N PHE A 139 -4.16 -5.66 -7.73
CA PHE A 139 -3.89 -5.39 -9.16
C PHE A 139 -2.87 -6.34 -9.79
N GLU A 140 -1.93 -6.87 -9.03
CA GLU A 140 -0.84 -7.72 -9.54
C GLU A 140 -1.07 -9.22 -9.32
N ASN A 141 -2.18 -9.62 -8.69
CA ASN A 141 -2.49 -11.04 -8.49
C ASN A 141 -3.16 -11.68 -9.72
N ASN A 142 -3.02 -13.00 -9.86
CA ASN A 142 -3.55 -13.75 -11.01
C ASN A 142 -5.05 -14.07 -10.94
N PHE A 143 -5.69 -13.83 -9.79
CA PHE A 143 -7.09 -14.18 -9.52
C PHE A 143 -8.06 -13.04 -9.77
N ILE A 144 -7.61 -11.80 -9.57
CA ILE A 144 -8.37 -10.57 -9.77
C ILE A 144 -7.68 -9.79 -10.88
N GLN A 145 -8.38 -9.64 -12.00
CA GLN A 145 -7.92 -8.82 -13.12
C GLN A 145 -8.88 -7.63 -13.25
N PRO A 146 -8.58 -6.49 -12.61
CA PRO A 146 -9.44 -5.32 -12.63
C PRO A 146 -9.30 -4.50 -13.93
N TYR A 147 -8.63 -5.05 -14.95
CA TYR A 147 -8.35 -4.35 -16.19
C TYR A 147 -9.21 -4.87 -17.34
N VAL A 148 -9.65 -3.94 -18.19
CA VAL A 148 -10.30 -4.24 -19.47
C VAL A 148 -9.29 -4.88 -20.40
N LYS A 149 -9.67 -6.00 -21.02
CA LYS A 149 -8.79 -6.77 -21.91
C LYS A 149 -8.94 -6.27 -23.34
N LEU A 150 -7.88 -6.47 -24.14
CA LEU A 150 -7.88 -6.09 -25.56
C LEU A 150 -9.08 -6.66 -26.34
N LYS A 151 -9.52 -7.88 -26.02
CA LYS A 151 -10.65 -8.57 -26.66
C LYS A 151 -12.04 -7.99 -26.28
N GLU A 152 -12.11 -7.19 -25.23
CA GLU A 152 -13.33 -6.56 -24.72
C GLU A 152 -13.54 -5.16 -25.32
N LEU A 153 -12.54 -4.63 -26.04
CA LEU A 153 -12.61 -3.33 -26.70
C LEU A 153 -13.60 -3.32 -27.88
N PRO A 154 -14.19 -2.15 -28.20
CA PRO A 154 -15.01 -2.01 -29.39
C PRO A 154 -14.20 -2.25 -30.67
N LYS A 155 -14.88 -2.63 -31.75
CA LYS A 155 -14.25 -3.03 -33.02
C LYS A 155 -13.48 -1.91 -33.72
N ASP A 156 -13.85 -0.66 -33.47
CA ASP A 156 -13.20 0.54 -34.00
C ASP A 156 -12.03 1.00 -33.12
N CYS A 157 -11.80 0.34 -31.98
CA CYS A 157 -10.74 0.64 -31.04
C CYS A 157 -10.79 2.05 -30.44
N ASP A 158 -11.94 2.75 -30.54
CA ASP A 158 -12.12 4.08 -29.95
C ASP A 158 -12.50 3.95 -28.47
N TYR A 159 -11.51 3.66 -27.62
CA TYR A 159 -11.73 3.43 -26.19
C TYR A 159 -10.56 3.94 -25.33
N PRO A 160 -10.31 5.27 -25.27
CA PRO A 160 -9.03 5.86 -24.89
C PRO A 160 -8.35 5.33 -23.61
N CYS A 161 -9.13 5.08 -22.56
CA CYS A 161 -8.61 4.66 -21.25
C CYS A 161 -7.81 3.35 -21.31
N TYR A 162 -8.02 2.48 -22.32
CA TYR A 162 -7.39 1.16 -22.36
C TYR A 162 -5.87 1.23 -22.32
N LYS A 163 -5.28 2.28 -22.91
CA LYS A 163 -3.84 2.51 -22.96
C LYS A 163 -3.27 3.15 -21.70
N TYR A 164 -4.11 3.72 -20.85
CA TYR A 164 -3.70 4.27 -19.55
C TYR A 164 -3.71 3.22 -18.42
N GLN A 165 -4.22 2.01 -18.71
CA GLN A 165 -4.31 0.94 -17.72
C GLN A 165 -2.96 0.37 -17.32
N GLY A 166 -2.75 0.20 -16.03
CA GLY A 166 -1.52 -0.36 -15.48
C GLY A 166 -0.96 0.47 -14.34
N LYS A 167 0.36 0.45 -14.17
CA LYS A 167 1.04 1.05 -13.03
C LYS A 167 1.76 2.33 -13.38
N TRP A 168 1.46 3.37 -12.62
CA TRP A 168 2.07 4.69 -12.68
C TRP A 168 2.83 4.97 -11.39
N ARG A 169 3.99 5.62 -11.49
CA ARG A 169 4.82 5.97 -10.31
C ARG A 169 5.16 7.45 -10.29
N LEU A 170 5.26 8.03 -9.10
CA LEU A 170 5.77 9.39 -8.92
C LEU A 170 7.18 9.50 -9.54
N LYS A 171 7.37 10.47 -10.46
CA LYS A 171 8.64 10.68 -11.16
C LYS A 171 9.76 11.14 -10.24
N SER A 172 9.44 12.13 -9.41
CA SER A 172 10.42 12.81 -8.56
C SER A 172 9.77 13.26 -7.26
N GLU A 173 10.58 13.25 -6.21
CA GLU A 173 10.19 13.79 -4.93
C GLU A 173 9.92 15.30 -5.03
N TYR A 174 8.97 15.79 -4.23
CA TYR A 174 8.71 17.22 -4.07
C TYR A 174 8.51 17.57 -2.60
N LYS A 175 8.83 18.80 -2.24
CA LYS A 175 8.77 19.29 -0.85
C LYS A 175 7.79 20.43 -0.72
N ILE A 176 6.99 20.42 0.33
CA ILE A 176 6.07 21.50 0.65
C ILE A 176 6.36 21.96 2.08
N PRO A 177 6.85 23.20 2.28
CA PRO A 177 6.92 23.78 3.61
C PRO A 177 5.51 24.10 4.12
N PHE A 178 5.26 23.92 5.40
CA PHE A 178 3.96 24.24 5.97
C PHE A 178 4.01 24.74 7.41
N TYR A 179 2.97 25.45 7.81
CA TYR A 179 2.84 26.16 9.09
C TYR A 179 1.57 25.74 9.81
N ARG A 180 1.61 25.73 11.14
CA ARG A 180 0.42 25.55 11.99
C ARG A 180 0.37 26.56 13.12
N GLU A 181 0.48 26.08 14.36
CA GLU A 181 0.72 26.89 15.54
C GLU A 181 2.22 27.14 15.73
N ARG A 182 3.04 26.39 14.97
CA ARG A 182 4.49 26.39 14.98
C ARG A 182 5.04 26.31 13.55
N ASN A 183 6.19 26.94 13.34
CA ASN A 183 6.94 26.87 12.08
C ASN A 183 7.80 25.60 12.01
N GLY A 184 8.40 25.38 10.84
CA GLY A 184 9.43 24.35 10.66
C GLY A 184 8.91 22.98 10.27
N PHE A 185 7.63 22.81 9.91
CA PHE A 185 7.17 21.53 9.37
C PHE A 185 7.31 21.49 7.85
N HIS A 186 7.76 20.33 7.36
CA HIS A 186 8.04 20.11 5.95
C HIS A 186 7.49 18.76 5.53
N TYR A 187 6.74 18.77 4.44
CA TYR A 187 6.22 17.58 3.81
C TYR A 187 7.13 17.19 2.66
N LEU A 188 7.61 15.95 2.65
CA LEU A 188 8.37 15.40 1.54
C LEU A 188 7.57 14.27 0.91
N ALA A 189 7.14 14.48 -0.34
CA ALA A 189 6.48 13.47 -1.12
C ALA A 189 7.51 12.45 -1.62
N LYS A 190 7.73 11.40 -0.83
CA LYS A 190 8.81 10.42 -1.04
C LYS A 190 8.51 9.45 -2.19
N GLU A 191 7.36 8.79 -2.14
CA GLU A 191 6.93 7.85 -3.18
C GLU A 191 5.41 7.89 -3.35
N ALA A 192 4.97 7.63 -4.57
CA ALA A 192 3.57 7.31 -4.85
C ALA A 192 3.49 6.28 -5.99
N VAL A 193 2.56 5.34 -5.85
CA VAL A 193 2.28 4.31 -6.84
C VAL A 193 0.78 4.25 -7.07
N MET A 194 0.37 4.40 -8.33
CA MET A 194 -1.02 4.39 -8.76
C MET A 194 -1.26 3.24 -9.72
N TYR A 195 -2.31 2.47 -9.46
CA TYR A 195 -2.86 1.52 -10.44
C TYR A 195 -4.07 2.14 -11.10
N ALA A 196 -4.02 2.31 -12.42
CA ALA A 196 -5.09 2.88 -13.22
C ALA A 196 -5.86 1.79 -13.96
N ARG A 197 -7.18 1.84 -13.93
CA ARG A 197 -8.08 0.97 -14.71
C ARG A 197 -9.18 1.78 -15.39
N CYS A 198 -9.70 1.30 -16.51
CA CYS A 198 -10.89 1.91 -17.13
C CYS A 198 -12.11 1.81 -16.19
N MET A 199 -13.04 2.78 -16.32
CA MET A 199 -14.32 2.78 -15.60
C MET A 199 -15.47 2.39 -16.53
N GLU A 200 -15.54 1.10 -16.89
CA GLU A 200 -16.62 0.57 -17.75
C GLU A 200 -18.01 0.85 -17.17
N GLU A 201 -18.13 0.89 -15.85
CA GLU A 201 -19.37 1.17 -15.13
C GLU A 201 -19.87 2.62 -15.24
N ARG A 202 -19.03 3.56 -15.71
CA ARG A 202 -19.36 4.99 -15.78
C ARG A 202 -19.82 5.41 -17.16
N ASP A 203 -19.06 5.02 -18.19
CA ASP A 203 -19.37 5.34 -19.58
C ASP A 203 -18.82 4.29 -20.55
N ASP A 204 -19.55 4.08 -21.64
CA ASP A 204 -19.16 3.15 -22.72
C ASP A 204 -18.17 3.78 -23.71
N SER A 205 -17.78 5.05 -23.51
CA SER A 205 -16.90 5.78 -24.44
C SER A 205 -15.41 5.58 -24.16
N GLY A 206 -15.07 5.00 -23.00
CA GLY A 206 -13.69 4.79 -22.58
C GLY A 206 -12.93 6.08 -22.27
N LYS A 207 -13.64 7.19 -22.04
CA LYS A 207 -13.02 8.49 -21.70
C LYS A 207 -12.69 8.63 -20.22
N SER A 208 -13.25 7.76 -19.38
CA SER A 208 -13.02 7.77 -17.94
C SER A 208 -12.17 6.60 -17.48
N PHE A 209 -11.24 6.88 -16.56
CA PHE A 209 -10.49 5.86 -15.84
C PHE A 209 -10.33 6.24 -14.38
N GLU A 210 -10.11 5.26 -13.52
CA GLU A 210 -9.82 5.50 -12.10
C GLU A 210 -8.45 4.98 -11.71
N GLY A 211 -7.80 5.72 -10.83
CA GLY A 211 -6.52 5.39 -10.22
C GLY A 211 -6.65 5.14 -8.73
N TYR A 212 -6.19 3.98 -8.29
CA TYR A 212 -5.99 3.66 -6.88
C TYR A 212 -4.53 3.89 -6.53
N GLU A 213 -4.29 4.90 -5.69
CA GLU A 213 -2.94 5.39 -5.41
C GLU A 213 -2.58 5.18 -3.95
N TYR A 214 -1.43 4.56 -3.72
CA TYR A 214 -0.76 4.55 -2.43
C TYR A 214 0.37 5.58 -2.44
N GLN A 215 0.42 6.38 -1.38
CA GLN A 215 1.42 7.40 -1.13
C GLN A 215 2.14 7.09 0.18
N LYS A 216 3.47 7.09 0.17
CA LYS A 216 4.29 7.12 1.39
C LYS A 216 5.12 8.38 1.36
N HIS A 217 4.89 9.22 2.35
CA HIS A 217 5.45 10.56 2.43
C HIS A 217 6.07 10.76 3.80
N GLU A 218 6.90 11.79 3.95
CA GLU A 218 7.66 12.03 5.17
C GLU A 218 7.32 13.40 5.75
N ILE A 219 7.20 13.46 7.07
CA ILE A 219 7.12 14.72 7.82
C ILE A 219 8.47 14.99 8.46
N TRP A 220 9.00 16.15 8.17
CA TRP A 220 10.27 16.64 8.68
C TRP A 220 10.05 17.91 9.49
N TYR A 221 10.87 18.09 10.52
CA TYR A 221 10.88 19.26 11.38
C TYR A 221 12.24 19.98 11.31
N ASP A 222 12.23 21.26 10.96
CA ASP A 222 13.39 22.16 10.98
C ASP A 222 13.49 22.81 12.36
N LYS A 223 14.53 22.44 13.11
CA LYS A 223 14.80 22.95 14.47
C LYS A 223 15.02 24.47 14.55
N ARG A 224 15.26 25.12 13.42
CA ARG A 224 15.42 26.59 13.35
C ARG A 224 14.09 27.32 13.20
N GLU A 225 13.03 26.60 12.83
CA GLU A 225 11.67 27.14 12.68
C GLU A 225 11.58 28.37 11.78
N TYR A 226 12.30 28.34 10.67
CA TYR A 226 12.19 29.43 9.69
C TYR A 226 10.76 29.56 9.17
N PRO A 227 10.29 30.80 8.96
CA PRO A 227 8.96 31.04 8.41
C PRO A 227 8.87 30.46 6.98
N ILE A 228 7.66 30.03 6.57
CA ILE A 228 7.41 29.42 5.26
C ILE A 228 8.06 30.22 4.12
N ASP A 229 7.94 31.55 4.15
CA ASP A 229 8.42 32.45 3.09
C ASP A 229 9.93 32.31 2.82
N SER A 230 10.70 31.82 3.80
CA SER A 230 12.13 31.52 3.65
C SER A 230 12.42 30.41 2.63
N PHE A 231 11.41 29.60 2.33
CA PHE A 231 11.47 28.46 1.41
C PHE A 231 10.81 28.75 0.06
N LEU A 232 10.27 29.97 -0.12
CA LEU A 232 9.65 30.43 -1.36
C LEU A 232 10.62 31.26 -2.20
N THR A 233 10.31 31.42 -3.48
CA THR A 233 11.08 32.27 -4.41
C THR A 233 10.86 33.74 -4.07
N LYS A 234 11.93 34.54 -4.06
CA LYS A 234 11.86 35.98 -3.76
C LYS A 234 10.88 36.67 -4.71
N GLY A 235 9.86 37.34 -4.17
CA GLY A 235 8.82 38.04 -4.94
C GLY A 235 7.63 37.17 -5.37
N SER A 236 7.63 35.87 -5.04
CA SER A 236 6.49 34.98 -5.20
C SER A 236 6.02 34.47 -3.84
N ASN A 237 4.71 34.49 -3.62
CA ASN A 237 4.11 33.97 -2.39
C ASN A 237 3.64 32.52 -2.52
N THR A 238 3.89 31.87 -3.67
CA THR A 238 3.39 30.52 -3.95
C THR A 238 4.43 29.56 -4.50
N GLU A 239 5.52 30.06 -5.09
CA GLU A 239 6.51 29.20 -5.74
C GLU A 239 7.61 28.76 -4.78
N ILE A 240 7.84 27.45 -4.71
CA ILE A 240 8.89 26.86 -3.90
C ILE A 240 10.26 27.15 -4.52
N ARG A 241 11.21 27.57 -3.68
CA ARG A 241 12.59 27.81 -4.11
C ARG A 241 13.25 26.51 -4.56
N LYS A 242 13.80 26.49 -5.78
CA LYS A 242 14.47 25.32 -6.37
C LYS A 242 15.54 24.70 -5.47
N SER A 243 16.35 25.51 -4.78
CA SER A 243 17.39 25.03 -3.88
C SER A 243 16.84 24.26 -2.67
N TYR A 244 15.67 24.65 -2.16
CA TYR A 244 15.01 23.90 -1.10
C TYR A 244 14.39 22.61 -1.65
N ASN A 245 13.68 22.68 -2.78
CA ASN A 245 13.03 21.49 -3.35
C ASN A 245 14.06 20.38 -3.71
N LEU A 246 15.24 20.76 -4.21
CA LEU A 246 16.33 19.83 -4.54
C LEU A 246 17.23 19.45 -3.35
N SER A 247 17.05 20.06 -2.18
CA SER A 247 17.89 19.76 -1.01
C SER A 247 17.59 18.36 -0.46
N ASP A 248 18.61 17.71 0.09
CA ASP A 248 18.45 16.47 0.85
C ASP A 248 18.33 16.83 2.34
N LEU A 249 17.10 16.73 2.88
CA LEU A 249 16.82 17.07 4.27
C LEU A 249 17.60 16.17 5.24
N ASN A 250 17.87 14.92 4.85
CA ASN A 250 18.59 13.97 5.71
C ASN A 250 20.06 14.35 5.93
N LYS A 251 20.66 15.09 4.98
CA LYS A 251 22.03 15.59 5.09
C LYS A 251 22.15 16.86 5.93
N ASN A 252 21.04 17.53 6.24
CA ASN A 252 21.04 18.76 6.99
C ASN A 252 20.66 18.52 8.45
N LYS A 253 21.62 18.72 9.36
CA LYS A 253 21.47 18.49 10.81
C LYS A 253 20.35 19.28 11.49
N ASN A 254 19.82 20.32 10.84
CA ASN A 254 18.70 21.10 11.36
C ASN A 254 17.36 20.41 11.13
N PHE A 255 17.28 19.51 10.14
CA PHE A 255 16.06 18.77 9.84
C PHE A 255 16.07 17.42 10.53
N VAL A 256 14.94 17.08 11.15
CA VAL A 256 14.71 15.79 11.80
C VAL A 256 13.45 15.19 11.21
N LYS A 257 13.54 13.97 10.66
CA LYS A 257 12.36 13.23 10.22
C LYS A 257 11.57 12.78 11.44
N ILE A 258 10.29 13.10 11.49
CA ILE A 258 9.43 12.81 12.63
C ILE A 258 8.49 11.65 12.37
N ALA A 259 7.97 11.52 11.15
CA ALA A 259 7.02 10.48 10.81
C ALA A 259 6.97 10.16 9.31
N PHE A 260 6.43 9.00 8.99
CA PHE A 260 5.89 8.67 7.67
C PHE A 260 4.38 8.85 7.66
N VAL A 261 3.86 9.35 6.54
CA VAL A 261 2.43 9.46 6.27
C VAL A 261 2.11 8.52 5.13
N HIS A 262 1.21 7.58 5.40
CA HIS A 262 0.70 6.64 4.42
C HIS A 262 -0.70 7.09 4.03
N THR A 263 -0.94 7.36 2.75
CA THR A 263 -2.27 7.76 2.28
C THR A 263 -2.71 6.89 1.11
N PHE A 264 -3.97 6.45 1.15
CA PHE A 264 -4.63 5.80 0.03
C PHE A 264 -5.60 6.77 -0.63
N PHE A 265 -5.50 6.91 -1.94
CA PHE A 265 -6.38 7.74 -2.75
C PHE A 265 -7.13 6.89 -3.76
N ARG A 266 -8.38 7.31 -4.02
CA ARG A 266 -9.08 6.98 -5.26
C ARG A 266 -9.20 8.26 -6.06
N THR A 267 -8.72 8.24 -7.29
CA THR A 267 -8.77 9.36 -8.22
C THR A 267 -9.53 8.92 -9.46
N GLU A 268 -10.48 9.73 -9.90
CA GLU A 268 -11.13 9.60 -11.20
C GLU A 268 -10.46 10.56 -12.17
N PHE A 269 -10.29 10.11 -13.40
CA PHE A 269 -9.68 10.85 -14.48
C PHE A 269 -10.62 10.85 -15.68
N GLU A 270 -10.70 11.99 -16.35
CA GLU A 270 -11.51 12.16 -17.55
C GLU A 270 -10.62 12.72 -18.66
N ILE A 271 -10.64 12.02 -19.80
CA ILE A 271 -9.87 12.35 -20.99
C ILE A 271 -10.75 13.23 -21.90
N ASP A 272 -10.37 14.50 -22.00
CA ASP A 272 -10.97 15.46 -22.93
C ASP A 272 -9.95 15.84 -24.00
N SER A 273 -9.94 15.07 -25.10
CA SER A 273 -9.06 15.26 -26.25
C SER A 273 -7.57 15.31 -25.87
N SER A 274 -7.03 16.50 -25.60
CA SER A 274 -5.63 16.73 -25.26
C SER A 274 -5.38 16.92 -23.77
N LEU A 275 -6.43 16.90 -22.94
CA LEU A 275 -6.35 17.18 -21.52
C LEU A 275 -6.90 16.02 -20.70
N ILE A 276 -6.27 15.77 -19.56
CA ILE A 276 -6.71 14.77 -18.58
C ILE A 276 -7.04 15.52 -17.29
N SER A 277 -8.32 15.64 -17.00
CA SER A 277 -8.79 16.19 -15.72
C SER A 277 -8.69 15.12 -14.63
N ARG A 278 -8.55 15.54 -13.37
CA ARG A 278 -8.50 14.62 -12.22
C ARG A 278 -9.37 15.12 -11.09
N SER A 279 -10.06 14.20 -10.42
CA SER A 279 -10.79 14.45 -9.18
C SER A 279 -10.54 13.28 -8.25
N GLY A 280 -9.97 13.52 -7.07
CA GLY A 280 -9.58 12.45 -6.17
C GLY A 280 -9.89 12.73 -4.72
N LYS A 281 -10.09 11.66 -3.96
CA LYS A 281 -10.35 11.71 -2.53
C LYS A 281 -9.45 10.71 -1.79
N ALA A 282 -8.94 11.13 -0.64
CA ALA A 282 -8.25 10.22 0.26
C ALA A 282 -9.27 9.25 0.89
N LEU A 283 -9.05 7.95 0.71
CA LEU A 283 -9.85 6.88 1.31
C LEU A 283 -9.45 6.61 2.76
N GLY A 284 -8.17 6.77 3.07
CA GLY A 284 -7.63 6.54 4.40
C GLY A 284 -6.22 7.08 4.52
N ARG A 285 -5.83 7.39 5.76
CA ARG A 285 -4.49 7.88 6.11
C ARG A 285 -4.05 7.25 7.41
N ASP A 286 -2.78 6.90 7.47
CA ASP A 286 -2.11 6.43 8.67
C ASP A 286 -0.79 7.19 8.87
N ILE A 287 -0.39 7.37 10.14
CA ILE A 287 0.88 7.98 10.52
C ILE A 287 1.72 6.97 11.27
N GLU A 288 2.93 6.74 10.77
CA GLU A 288 3.95 5.97 11.43
C GLU A 288 5.02 6.92 11.98
N PHE A 289 5.07 7.10 13.29
CA PHE A 289 6.11 7.91 13.93
C PHE A 289 7.46 7.20 13.89
N VAL A 290 8.53 7.98 13.74
CA VAL A 290 9.89 7.50 14.01
C VAL A 290 10.01 7.20 15.51
N ASP A 291 10.81 6.20 15.87
CA ASP A 291 11.03 5.77 17.25
C ASP A 291 11.44 6.92 18.18
N ASP A 292 10.84 6.92 19.36
CA ASP A 292 10.99 7.97 20.37
C ASP A 292 12.45 8.16 20.77
N ASP A 293 13.20 7.08 20.95
CA ASP A 293 14.61 7.11 21.31
C ASP A 293 15.44 7.85 20.25
N ILE A 294 15.12 7.66 18.96
CA ILE A 294 15.78 8.34 17.85
C ILE A 294 15.41 9.83 17.87
N LEU A 295 14.14 10.16 18.13
CA LEU A 295 13.66 11.54 18.15
C LEU A 295 14.22 12.33 19.33
N GLN A 296 14.23 11.75 20.52
CA GLN A 296 14.79 12.36 21.74
C GLN A 296 16.28 12.68 21.56
N SER A 297 17.05 11.81 20.91
CA SER A 297 18.48 12.07 20.65
C SER A 297 18.77 13.23 19.67
N LYS A 298 17.77 13.66 18.89
CA LYS A 298 17.94 14.63 17.78
C LYS A 298 17.26 15.98 18.02
N LEU A 299 16.30 16.03 18.93
CA LEU A 299 15.49 17.20 19.25
C LEU A 299 15.99 17.87 20.55
N PRO A 300 15.86 19.20 20.69
CA PRO A 300 16.19 19.91 21.94
C PRO A 300 15.18 19.59 23.07
N ASP A 301 15.64 19.57 24.32
CA ASP A 301 14.84 19.24 25.51
C ASP A 301 13.59 20.13 25.70
N ASP A 302 13.63 21.40 25.28
CA ASP A 302 12.50 22.36 25.38
C ASP A 302 11.34 22.05 24.41
N ASN A 303 11.57 21.23 23.39
CA ASN A 303 10.52 20.78 22.48
C ASN A 303 10.00 19.45 22.97
N SER A 304 9.05 19.48 23.92
CA SER A 304 8.46 18.22 24.38
C SER A 304 8.02 17.40 23.17
N LEU A 305 8.66 16.25 22.97
CA LEU A 305 8.40 15.35 21.84
C LEU A 305 6.89 15.08 21.69
N ASN A 306 6.18 15.07 22.83
CA ASN A 306 4.74 14.99 22.92
C ASN A 306 4.04 16.15 22.20
N SER A 307 4.45 17.40 22.41
CA SER A 307 3.92 18.56 21.68
C SER A 307 4.11 18.42 20.16
N LEU A 308 5.29 18.02 19.68
CA LEU A 308 5.52 17.79 18.25
C LEU A 308 4.64 16.65 17.70
N LYS A 309 4.51 15.56 18.46
CA LYS A 309 3.63 14.43 18.09
C LYS A 309 2.16 14.82 18.09
N ASP A 310 1.72 15.63 19.03
CA ASP A 310 0.34 16.13 19.11
C ASP A 310 0.04 17.08 17.96
N GLU A 311 0.99 17.94 17.58
CA GLU A 311 0.91 18.74 16.37
C GLU A 311 0.77 17.86 15.11
N ILE A 312 1.54 16.76 15.01
CA ILE A 312 1.46 15.80 13.89
C ILE A 312 0.17 14.99 13.90
N LYS A 313 -0.31 14.54 15.06
CA LYS A 313 -1.60 13.87 15.17
C LYS A 313 -2.72 14.81 14.76
N ALA A 314 -2.66 16.07 15.18
CA ALA A 314 -3.59 17.10 14.76
C ALA A 314 -3.46 17.44 13.26
N ILE A 315 -2.27 17.29 12.66
CA ILE A 315 -2.05 17.34 11.21
C ILE A 315 -2.88 16.23 10.55
N SER A 316 -2.75 14.98 10.99
CA SER A 316 -3.56 13.87 10.45
C SER A 316 -5.06 13.97 10.69
N ALA A 317 -5.48 14.38 11.89
CA ALA A 317 -6.83 14.16 12.37
C ALA A 317 -7.84 15.23 11.92
N ASN A 318 -7.43 16.48 11.69
CA ASN A 318 -8.38 17.57 11.47
C ASN A 318 -7.99 18.63 10.42
N ARG A 319 -6.79 18.61 9.80
CA ARG A 319 -6.37 19.68 8.87
C ARG A 319 -5.53 19.29 7.65
N LEU A 320 -5.16 18.03 7.48
CA LEU A 320 -4.91 17.51 6.14
C LEU A 320 -6.23 17.20 5.40
N GLU A 321 -7.36 17.76 5.85
CA GLU A 321 -8.60 17.83 5.07
C GLU A 321 -8.32 18.42 3.67
N ASP A 322 -7.39 19.36 3.54
CA ASP A 322 -6.97 19.95 2.24
C ASP A 322 -6.12 19.01 1.36
N TYR A 323 -5.64 17.88 1.90
CA TYR A 323 -5.13 16.77 1.10
C TYR A 323 -6.22 15.72 0.81
N SER A 324 -7.44 15.85 1.35
CA SER A 324 -8.55 14.91 1.19
C SER A 324 -9.78 15.48 0.47
N LYS A 325 -9.92 16.81 0.45
CA LYS A 325 -10.70 17.59 -0.53
C LYS A 325 -9.98 17.46 -1.87
N PRO A 326 -10.67 17.55 -3.03
CA PRO A 326 -10.04 17.27 -4.31
C PRO A 326 -8.74 18.05 -4.41
N ILE A 327 -7.62 17.33 -4.61
CA ILE A 327 -6.32 17.93 -4.85
C ILE A 327 -6.53 18.83 -6.06
N ASN A 328 -6.51 20.14 -5.83
CA ASN A 328 -6.81 21.08 -6.90
C ASN A 328 -5.59 21.15 -7.81
N CYS A 329 -5.66 20.37 -8.88
CA CYS A 329 -4.70 20.38 -9.94
C CYS A 329 -5.38 20.89 -11.20
N LYS A 330 -4.64 21.66 -12.00
CA LYS A 330 -5.02 21.91 -13.38
C LYS A 330 -4.98 20.57 -14.15
N PRO A 331 -5.82 20.40 -15.19
CA PRO A 331 -5.71 19.26 -16.08
C PRO A 331 -4.29 19.09 -16.61
N ALA A 332 -3.84 17.84 -16.72
CA ALA A 332 -2.58 17.51 -17.36
C ALA A 332 -2.78 17.47 -18.88
N ILE A 333 -1.71 17.74 -19.64
CA ILE A 333 -1.70 17.43 -21.07
C ILE A 333 -1.62 15.91 -21.20
N ALA A 334 -2.45 15.32 -22.07
CA ALA A 334 -2.39 13.90 -22.40
C ALA A 334 -1.00 13.57 -22.96
N PRO A 335 -0.40 12.41 -22.64
CA PRO A 335 0.93 12.06 -23.11
C PRO A 335 1.06 12.06 -24.64
N ASP A 336 0.01 11.63 -25.33
CA ASP A 336 -0.11 11.70 -26.79
C ASP A 336 -1.55 12.07 -27.17
N LEU A 337 -1.71 12.81 -28.26
CA LEU A 337 -3.03 13.15 -28.83
C LEU A 337 -3.73 11.91 -29.42
N ASN A 338 -2.95 10.96 -29.93
CA ASN A 338 -3.42 9.64 -30.29
C ASN A 338 -3.17 8.70 -29.09
N PHE A 339 -4.22 8.44 -28.30
CA PHE A 339 -4.13 7.57 -27.11
C PHE A 339 -3.54 6.19 -27.41
N ASN A 340 -3.64 5.70 -28.65
CA ASN A 340 -3.04 4.43 -29.05
C ASN A 340 -1.51 4.45 -28.95
N LEU A 341 -0.86 5.62 -29.02
CA LEU A 341 0.58 5.78 -28.93
C LEU A 341 1.08 5.86 -27.48
N VAL A 342 0.19 5.99 -26.49
CA VAL A 342 0.57 6.04 -25.07
C VAL A 342 1.28 4.75 -24.67
N ALA A 343 2.47 4.87 -24.11
CA ALA A 343 3.37 3.77 -23.83
C ALA A 343 4.12 3.94 -22.49
N GLU A 344 4.80 2.88 -22.06
CA GLU A 344 5.68 2.96 -20.89
C GLU A 344 6.75 4.06 -21.05
N GLY A 345 7.01 4.79 -19.97
CA GLY A 345 7.88 5.96 -19.97
C GLY A 345 7.14 7.30 -20.13
N ASP A 346 5.91 7.28 -20.62
CA ASP A 346 5.09 8.49 -20.77
C ASP A 346 4.72 9.12 -19.42
N GLU A 347 4.45 10.43 -19.45
CA GLU A 347 4.29 11.24 -18.25
C GLU A 347 2.94 11.95 -18.19
N MET A 348 2.31 11.90 -17.02
CA MET A 348 1.17 12.76 -16.69
C MET A 348 1.60 13.76 -15.61
N SER A 349 1.75 15.02 -16.00
CA SER A 349 2.21 16.10 -15.12
C SER A 349 1.07 17.04 -14.72
N TYR A 350 0.80 17.10 -13.42
CA TYR A 350 -0.26 17.93 -12.85
C TYR A 350 0.34 19.12 -12.10
N ASN A 351 -0.07 20.32 -12.48
CA ASN A 351 0.22 21.54 -11.73
C ASN A 351 -0.84 21.70 -10.64
N CYS A 352 -0.44 21.48 -9.40
CA CYS A 352 -1.32 21.47 -8.24
C CYS A 352 -0.99 22.63 -7.31
N TYR A 353 -1.97 23.03 -6.50
CA TYR A 353 -1.74 23.95 -5.41
C TYR A 353 -2.21 23.34 -4.09
N PHE A 354 -1.52 23.74 -3.04
CA PHE A 354 -1.75 23.28 -1.69
C PHE A 354 -2.04 24.48 -0.81
N SER A 355 -3.19 24.49 -0.13
CA SER A 355 -3.60 25.54 0.78
C SER A 355 -3.43 25.12 2.24
N ILE A 356 -2.96 26.03 3.08
CA ILE A 356 -3.06 25.94 4.53
C ILE A 356 -3.41 27.31 5.07
N GLY A 357 -4.63 27.45 5.59
CA GLY A 357 -5.13 28.75 6.03
C GLY A 357 -5.06 29.74 4.87
N ASN A 358 -4.27 30.80 5.02
CA ASN A 358 -4.10 31.84 4.01
C ASN A 358 -2.87 31.62 3.09
N PHE A 359 -2.09 30.56 3.30
CA PHE A 359 -0.92 30.26 2.48
C PHE A 359 -1.27 29.29 1.36
N VAL A 360 -0.78 29.57 0.16
CA VAL A 360 -0.94 28.72 -1.02
C VAL A 360 0.44 28.39 -1.57
N VAL A 361 0.71 27.11 -1.81
CA VAL A 361 1.99 26.64 -2.35
C VAL A 361 1.73 25.84 -3.62
N ASN A 362 2.37 26.25 -4.72
CA ASN A 362 2.28 25.55 -5.99
C ASN A 362 3.33 24.43 -6.05
N TYR A 363 2.93 23.26 -6.52
CA TYR A 363 3.81 22.12 -6.73
C TYR A 363 3.41 21.33 -7.99
N ASN A 364 4.37 20.62 -8.56
CA ASN A 364 4.12 19.74 -9.71
C ASN A 364 4.16 18.28 -9.25
N LYS A 365 3.14 17.52 -9.64
CA LYS A 365 3.08 16.08 -9.45
C LYS A 365 3.09 15.39 -10.80
N THR A 366 4.22 14.79 -11.14
CA THR A 366 4.38 14.00 -12.37
C THR A 366 4.37 12.51 -12.07
N TYR A 367 3.52 11.78 -12.78
CA TYR A 367 3.55 10.33 -12.82
C TYR A 367 4.25 9.86 -14.10
N VAL A 368 5.03 8.78 -14.01
CA VAL A 368 5.62 8.08 -15.15
C VAL A 368 4.95 6.72 -15.27
N PHE A 369 4.58 6.34 -16.49
CA PHE A 369 4.00 5.04 -16.77
C PHE A 369 5.08 3.95 -16.73
N LYS A 370 4.85 2.87 -15.96
CA LYS A 370 5.89 1.85 -15.72
C LYS A 370 5.52 0.45 -16.16
N ASP A 371 4.33 -0.03 -15.80
CA ASP A 371 3.90 -1.38 -16.14
C ASP A 371 2.57 -1.25 -16.89
N GLN A 372 2.63 -1.13 -18.22
CA GLN A 372 1.43 -0.96 -19.04
C GLN A 372 0.73 -2.30 -19.24
N TYR A 373 -0.57 -2.36 -18.94
CA TYR A 373 -1.32 -3.62 -19.03
C TYR A 373 -1.52 -4.09 -20.48
N ILE A 374 -1.87 -3.17 -21.39
CA ILE A 374 -2.00 -3.43 -22.83
C ILE A 374 -0.95 -2.60 -23.56
N ASN A 375 0.18 -3.21 -23.90
CA ASN A 375 1.24 -2.57 -24.68
C ASN A 375 0.99 -2.62 -26.19
N ASN A 376 0.22 -3.60 -26.67
CA ASN A 376 -0.14 -3.74 -28.08
C ASN A 376 -1.17 -2.69 -28.54
N TYR A 377 -1.24 -2.49 -29.84
CA TYR A 377 -2.28 -1.69 -30.48
C TYR A 377 -3.54 -2.52 -30.70
N CYS A 378 -4.69 -1.92 -30.46
CA CYS A 378 -5.95 -2.43 -30.97
C CYS A 378 -5.96 -2.28 -32.51
N ARG A 379 -6.43 -3.31 -33.22
CA ARG A 379 -6.33 -3.44 -34.68
C ARG A 379 -7.64 -3.11 -35.37
#